data_AF-A0A7W7IL42-F1
#
_entry.id   AF-A0A7W7IL42-F1
#
_cell.length_a   1.000
_cell.length_b   1.000
_cell.length_c   1.000
_cell.angle_alpha   90.00
_cell.angle_beta   90.00
_cell.angle_gamma   90.00
#
_symmetry.space_group_name_H-M   'P 1'
#
loop_
_entity.id
_entity.type
_entity.pdbx_description
1 polymer ?
#
loop_
_entity_poly.entity_id
_entity_poly.type
_entity_poly.pdbx_seq_one_letter_code
_entity_poly.pdbx_strand_id
1 'polypeptide(L)'
;MTEIRISGVKAVRWLRRAPQDLDLLLNTGLEDDRHEYLWRIMSATGDSLVLQCEETGVRRSLSFAQVARATIIVPDGHPLIASVEAMIDPAERALEETARALAPHLQGGLHNLMDAPIILKAVQQGAAGDLPDRDGRKNQASALKANGQWRLGARIAESWRTAASAAKVPAADIDIDLALFLREAGEVRSAARVVEQFLADRPPPGAEAVLRRQFAALLADLFERGRRRDPELLNRAEREARHAYAITMNMAPPGRAAQADPEAGALFNRLKSLAEAP
;
A
#
# COMPACT_ATOMS: atom_id res chain seq x y z
N MET A 1 -30.30 18.46 11.02
CA MET A 1 -30.18 18.64 9.56
C MET A 1 -28.91 17.93 9.15
N THR A 2 -28.95 17.01 8.20
CA THR A 2 -27.74 16.25 7.81
C THR A 2 -26.83 17.17 7.01
N GLU A 3 -25.55 17.20 7.35
CA GLU A 3 -24.53 17.99 6.65
C GLU A 3 -23.72 17.09 5.72
N ILE A 4 -23.44 17.59 4.52
CA ILE A 4 -22.62 16.91 3.53
C ILE A 4 -21.27 17.61 3.45
N ARG A 5 -20.20 16.79 3.51
CA ARG A 5 -18.81 17.24 3.48
C ARG A 5 -18.26 17.11 2.05
N ILE A 6 -17.96 18.24 1.42
CA ILE A 6 -17.35 18.29 0.09
C ILE A 6 -15.85 18.57 0.26
N SER A 7 -15.01 17.71 -0.33
CA SER A 7 -13.56 17.92 -0.36
C SER A 7 -13.22 19.24 -1.05
N GLY A 8 -12.38 20.06 -0.41
CA GLY A 8 -11.92 21.33 -0.97
C GLY A 8 -11.25 21.17 -2.34
N VAL A 9 -10.54 20.06 -2.59
CA VAL A 9 -9.95 19.76 -3.92
C VAL A 9 -11.03 19.71 -5.00
N LYS A 10 -12.14 19.00 -4.72
CA LYS A 10 -13.26 18.87 -5.65
C LYS A 10 -13.95 20.20 -5.87
N ALA A 11 -14.19 20.95 -4.79
CA ALA A 11 -14.80 22.27 -4.87
C ALA A 11 -13.94 23.27 -5.66
N VAL A 12 -12.63 23.32 -5.43
CA VAL A 12 -11.71 24.20 -6.18
C VAL A 12 -11.64 23.79 -7.66
N ARG A 13 -11.67 22.50 -7.97
CA ARG A 13 -11.71 22.02 -9.36
C ARG A 13 -13.00 22.45 -10.05
N TRP A 14 -14.14 22.31 -9.37
CA TRP A 14 -15.43 22.78 -9.87
C TRP A 14 -15.42 24.31 -10.08
N LEU A 15 -14.97 25.09 -9.08
CA LEU A 15 -14.82 26.55 -9.14
C LEU A 15 -14.03 27.02 -10.38
N ARG A 16 -12.93 26.33 -10.71
CA ARG A 16 -12.11 26.67 -11.87
C ARG A 16 -12.79 26.38 -13.21
N ARG A 17 -13.72 25.44 -13.26
CA ARG A 17 -14.44 25.03 -14.48
C ARG A 17 -15.78 25.73 -14.65
N ALA A 18 -16.40 26.16 -13.55
CA ALA A 18 -17.70 26.80 -13.52
C ALA A 18 -17.68 28.08 -12.65
N PRO A 19 -16.83 29.07 -12.97
CA PRO A 19 -16.72 30.30 -12.17
C PRO A 19 -18.02 31.11 -12.13
N GLN A 20 -18.93 30.92 -13.10
CA GLN A 20 -20.24 31.55 -13.13
C GLN A 20 -21.19 31.06 -12.03
N ASP A 21 -20.95 29.87 -11.46
CA ASP A 21 -21.84 29.26 -10.47
C ASP A 21 -21.39 29.51 -9.02
N LEU A 22 -20.50 30.49 -8.83
CA LEU A 22 -19.86 30.79 -7.56
C LEU A 22 -20.82 31.13 -6.43
N ASP A 23 -22.00 31.65 -6.77
CA ASP A 23 -23.07 31.97 -5.83
C ASP A 23 -23.53 30.74 -5.03
N LEU A 24 -23.34 29.53 -5.58
CA LEU A 24 -23.64 28.27 -4.88
C LEU A 24 -22.72 27.99 -3.67
N LEU A 25 -21.60 28.71 -3.53
CA LEU A 25 -20.75 28.61 -2.33
C LEU A 25 -21.12 29.61 -1.26
N LEU A 26 -21.87 30.66 -1.60
CA LEU A 26 -22.15 31.72 -0.65
C LEU A 26 -22.98 31.18 0.51
N ASN A 27 -22.64 31.64 1.71
CA ASN A 27 -23.25 31.23 2.97
C ASN A 27 -23.08 29.75 3.33
N THR A 28 -22.27 28.99 2.60
CA THR A 28 -21.87 27.63 2.97
C THR A 28 -20.74 27.66 4.01
N GLY A 29 -20.61 26.57 4.77
CA GLY A 29 -19.57 26.42 5.78
C GLY A 29 -18.26 25.92 5.17
N LEU A 30 -17.15 26.30 5.78
CA LEU A 30 -15.81 25.81 5.47
C LEU A 30 -15.09 25.53 6.79
N GLU A 31 -14.61 24.31 6.94
CA GLU A 31 -13.74 23.90 8.04
C GLU A 31 -12.31 23.79 7.51
N ASP A 32 -11.38 24.51 8.15
CA ASP A 32 -9.94 24.29 7.95
C ASP A 32 -9.39 23.48 9.12
N ASP A 33 -8.49 22.53 8.87
CA ASP A 33 -7.89 21.68 9.93
C ASP A 33 -7.01 22.48 10.93
N ARG A 34 -7.03 23.82 10.86
CA ARG A 34 -6.16 24.72 11.63
C ARG A 34 -6.91 25.44 12.74
N HIS A 35 -8.22 25.58 12.64
CA HIS A 35 -9.03 26.28 13.62
C HIS A 35 -10.31 25.51 13.89
N GLU A 36 -10.78 25.53 15.13
CA GLU A 36 -12.03 24.87 15.55
C GLU A 36 -13.30 25.61 15.06
N TYR A 37 -13.15 26.69 14.30
CA TYR A 37 -14.27 27.53 13.86
C TYR A 37 -14.81 27.09 12.50
N LEU A 38 -16.14 27.08 12.38
CA LEU A 38 -16.82 27.04 11.09
C LEU A 38 -16.75 28.42 10.43
N TRP A 39 -16.17 28.48 9.24
CA TRP A 39 -16.07 29.69 8.46
C TRP A 39 -17.20 29.78 7.44
N ARG A 40 -17.91 30.90 7.38
CA ARG A 40 -18.92 31.15 6.37
C ARG A 40 -18.31 31.80 5.14
N ILE A 41 -18.57 31.24 3.96
CA ILE A 41 -18.08 31.80 2.70
C ILE A 41 -18.95 33.00 2.33
N MET A 42 -18.35 34.20 2.29
CA MET A 42 -19.06 35.46 2.07
C MET A 42 -18.96 35.94 0.62
N SER A 43 -17.84 35.67 -0.04
CA SER A 43 -17.63 35.99 -1.45
C SER A 43 -16.45 35.19 -2.00
N ALA A 44 -16.30 35.16 -3.32
CA ALA A 44 -15.04 34.83 -3.95
C ALA A 44 -14.59 35.95 -4.88
N THR A 45 -13.28 36.12 -4.95
CA THR A 45 -12.64 37.15 -5.77
C THR A 45 -11.37 36.56 -6.36
N GLY A 46 -11.33 36.38 -7.68
CA GLY A 46 -10.21 35.72 -8.36
C GLY A 46 -9.96 34.32 -7.81
N ASP A 47 -8.73 34.04 -7.39
CA ASP A 47 -8.30 32.75 -6.83
C ASP A 47 -8.44 32.66 -5.30
N SER A 48 -9.35 33.42 -4.69
CA SER A 48 -9.53 33.45 -3.23
C SER A 48 -10.99 33.52 -2.79
N LEU A 49 -11.27 32.91 -1.64
CA LEU A 49 -12.54 32.99 -0.92
C LEU A 49 -12.40 33.93 0.28
N VAL A 50 -13.35 34.84 0.44
CA VAL A 50 -13.49 35.67 1.64
C VAL A 50 -14.43 34.96 2.60
N LEU A 51 -13.95 34.78 3.82
CA LEU A 51 -14.61 34.03 4.86
C LEU A 51 -14.94 34.92 6.05
N GLN A 52 -16.00 34.59 6.78
CA GLN A 52 -16.34 35.19 8.07
C GLN A 52 -16.57 34.11 9.12
N CYS A 53 -15.91 34.22 10.26
CA CYS A 53 -16.18 33.34 11.41
C CYS A 53 -17.56 33.68 11.97
N GLU A 54 -18.44 32.69 12.13
CA GLU A 54 -19.80 32.91 12.64
C GLU A 54 -19.81 33.42 14.08
N GLU A 55 -18.89 32.93 14.92
CA GLU A 55 -18.84 33.26 16.34
C GLU A 55 -18.21 34.63 16.63
N THR A 56 -17.09 34.94 15.96
CA THR A 56 -16.27 36.12 16.27
C THR A 56 -16.49 37.26 15.29
N GLY A 57 -17.14 37.02 14.14
CA GLY A 57 -17.32 37.99 13.07
C GLY A 57 -16.02 38.33 12.30
N VAL A 58 -14.88 37.74 12.68
CA VAL A 58 -13.57 37.97 12.04
C VAL A 58 -13.62 37.55 10.58
N ARG A 59 -13.06 38.39 9.71
CA ARG A 59 -12.94 38.10 8.28
C ARG A 59 -11.53 37.69 7.90
N ARG A 60 -11.41 36.76 6.96
CA ARG A 60 -10.14 36.35 6.36
C ARG A 60 -10.30 36.00 4.89
N SER A 61 -9.19 35.94 4.18
CA SER A 61 -9.13 35.43 2.81
C SER A 61 -8.34 34.13 2.77
N LEU A 62 -8.85 33.13 2.03
CA LEU A 62 -8.14 31.89 1.71
C LEU A 62 -7.94 31.79 0.21
N SER A 63 -6.70 31.52 -0.22
CA SER A 63 -6.45 31.16 -1.61
C SER A 63 -7.04 29.79 -1.94
N PHE A 64 -7.33 29.52 -3.22
CA PHE A 64 -7.80 28.20 -3.66
C PHE A 64 -6.84 27.06 -3.28
N ALA A 65 -5.54 27.32 -3.20
CA ALA A 65 -4.57 26.33 -2.72
C ALA A 65 -4.77 25.96 -1.24
N GLN A 66 -5.23 26.91 -0.43
CA GLN A 66 -5.59 26.68 0.98
C GLN A 66 -6.96 26.03 1.09
N VAL A 67 -7.94 26.48 0.30
CA VAL A 67 -9.28 25.89 0.23
C VAL A 67 -9.21 24.43 -0.20
N ALA A 68 -8.30 24.06 -1.11
CA ALA A 68 -8.11 22.67 -1.53
C ALA A 68 -7.77 21.71 -0.38
N ARG A 69 -7.29 22.23 0.76
CA ARG A 69 -6.97 21.46 1.97
C ARG A 69 -8.07 21.51 3.03
N ALA A 70 -9.15 22.23 2.77
CA ALA A 70 -10.28 22.41 3.67
C ALA A 70 -11.44 21.47 3.29
N THR A 71 -12.46 21.44 4.14
CA THR A 71 -13.74 20.75 3.87
C THR A 71 -14.85 21.79 3.77
N ILE A 72 -15.63 21.75 2.70
CA ILE A 72 -16.82 22.58 2.55
C ILE A 72 -18.02 21.82 3.12
N ILE A 73 -18.78 22.49 3.98
CA ILE A 73 -19.94 21.95 4.70
C ILE A 73 -21.19 22.59 4.12
N VAL A 74 -22.09 21.77 3.61
CA VAL A 74 -23.38 22.20 3.06
C VAL A 74 -24.53 21.37 3.64
N PRO A 75 -25.75 21.92 3.72
CA PRO A 75 -26.92 21.12 4.06
C PRO A 75 -27.16 20.03 3.02
N ASP A 76 -27.71 18.90 3.46
CA ASP A 76 -28.18 17.85 2.55
C ASP A 76 -29.19 18.42 1.54
N GLY A 77 -29.08 17.97 0.27
CA GLY A 77 -29.86 18.51 -0.85
C GLY A 77 -29.39 19.85 -1.42
N HIS A 78 -28.30 20.45 -0.92
CA HIS A 78 -27.77 21.70 -1.46
C HIS A 78 -27.32 21.54 -2.94
N PRO A 79 -27.68 22.46 -3.87
CA PRO A 79 -27.36 22.32 -5.30
C PRO A 79 -25.86 22.17 -5.61
N LEU A 80 -25.00 22.75 -4.76
CA LEU A 80 -23.54 22.61 -4.86
C LEU A 80 -23.07 21.15 -4.90
N ILE A 81 -23.76 20.24 -4.19
CA ILE A 81 -23.41 18.82 -4.14
C ILE A 81 -23.46 18.24 -5.56
N ALA A 82 -24.61 18.38 -6.23
CA ALA A 82 -24.81 17.87 -7.58
C ALA A 82 -23.86 18.54 -8.59
N SER A 83 -23.62 19.84 -8.47
CA SER A 83 -22.72 20.59 -9.37
C SER A 83 -21.26 20.13 -9.25
N VAL A 84 -20.78 19.89 -8.03
CA VAL A 84 -19.43 19.37 -7.80
C VAL A 84 -19.34 17.91 -8.26
N GLU A 85 -20.34 17.08 -7.95
CA GLU A 85 -20.37 15.68 -8.36
C GLU A 85 -20.42 15.49 -9.88
N ALA A 86 -21.16 16.33 -10.60
CA ALA A 86 -21.27 16.30 -12.06
C ALA A 86 -19.93 16.57 -12.77
N MET A 87 -18.97 17.22 -12.09
CA MET A 87 -17.65 17.55 -12.63
C MET A 87 -16.58 16.49 -12.32
N ILE A 88 -16.92 15.46 -11.55
CA ILE A 88 -16.05 14.31 -11.29
C ILE A 88 -16.03 13.42 -12.53
N ASP A 89 -14.83 13.11 -13.03
CA ASP A 89 -14.66 12.18 -14.14
C ASP A 89 -15.26 10.81 -13.77
N PRO A 90 -16.06 10.17 -14.63
CA PRO A 90 -16.55 8.80 -14.38
C PRO A 90 -15.45 7.82 -13.95
N ALA A 91 -14.24 7.95 -14.49
CA ALA A 91 -13.10 7.12 -14.11
C ALA A 91 -12.62 7.40 -12.67
N GLU A 92 -12.60 8.67 -12.25
CA GLU A 92 -12.26 9.06 -10.88
C GLU A 92 -13.33 8.58 -9.90
N ARG A 93 -14.61 8.68 -10.27
CA ARG A 93 -15.71 8.16 -9.46
C ARG A 93 -15.60 6.65 -9.27
N ALA A 94 -15.35 5.90 -10.34
CA ALA A 94 -15.15 4.45 -10.27
C ALA A 94 -13.96 4.07 -9.38
N LEU A 95 -12.85 4.84 -9.42
CA LEU A 95 -11.70 4.64 -8.54
C LEU A 95 -12.04 4.92 -7.06
N GLU A 96 -12.79 5.99 -6.78
CA GLU A 96 -13.24 6.31 -5.42
C GLU A 96 -14.18 5.24 -4.86
N GLU A 97 -15.12 4.75 -5.68
CA GLU A 97 -16.01 3.64 -5.31
C GLU A 97 -15.23 2.36 -5.04
N THR A 98 -14.24 2.05 -5.88
CA THR A 98 -13.35 0.90 -5.70
C THR A 98 -12.54 1.02 -4.40
N ALA A 99 -11.98 2.20 -4.13
CA ALA A 99 -11.23 2.45 -2.89
C ALA A 99 -12.13 2.33 -1.66
N ARG A 100 -13.38 2.80 -1.74
CA ARG A 100 -14.37 2.67 -0.67
C ARG A 100 -14.75 1.21 -0.42
N ALA A 101 -14.94 0.42 -1.47
CA ALA A 101 -15.21 -1.02 -1.36
C ALA A 101 -14.01 -1.79 -0.79
N LEU A 102 -12.78 -1.34 -1.07
CA LEU A 102 -11.55 -1.95 -0.58
C LEU A 102 -11.21 -1.56 0.86
N ALA A 103 -11.64 -0.38 1.33
CA ALA A 103 -11.31 0.17 2.64
C ALA A 103 -11.47 -0.79 3.84
N PRO A 104 -12.51 -1.63 3.94
CA PRO A 104 -12.66 -2.59 5.05
C PRO A 104 -11.53 -3.63 5.14
N HIS A 105 -10.78 -3.85 4.06
CA HIS A 105 -9.73 -4.85 3.98
C HIS A 105 -8.32 -4.30 4.22
N LEU A 106 -8.16 -2.98 4.12
CA LEU A 106 -6.85 -2.32 4.16
C LEU A 106 -6.38 -2.07 5.59
N GLN A 107 -5.07 -2.03 5.76
CA GLN A 107 -4.45 -1.49 6.95
C GLN A 107 -3.91 -0.08 6.62
N GLY A 108 -4.75 0.93 6.83
CA GLY A 108 -4.47 2.31 6.42
C GLY A 108 -4.92 2.62 4.99
N GLY A 109 -4.45 3.74 4.45
CA GLY A 109 -4.76 4.16 3.07
C GLY A 109 -3.87 3.50 2.02
N LEU A 110 -4.25 3.65 0.76
CA LEU A 110 -3.39 3.32 -0.39
C LEU A 110 -2.40 4.46 -0.65
N HIS A 111 -1.15 4.11 -0.97
CA HIS A 111 -0.17 5.08 -1.49
C HIS A 111 -0.48 5.48 -2.93
N ASN A 112 -1.06 4.56 -3.71
CA ASN A 112 -1.45 4.76 -5.09
C ASN A 112 -2.88 4.26 -5.31
N LEU A 113 -3.81 5.19 -5.50
CA LEU A 113 -5.22 4.87 -5.75
C LEU A 113 -5.45 4.10 -7.05
N MET A 114 -4.55 4.22 -8.04
CA MET A 114 -4.68 3.48 -9.31
C MET A 114 -4.56 1.97 -9.13
N ASP A 115 -3.97 1.51 -8.03
CA ASP A 115 -3.84 0.09 -7.71
C ASP A 115 -5.09 -0.49 -7.04
N ALA A 116 -6.05 0.36 -6.63
CA ALA A 116 -7.26 -0.08 -5.93
C ALA A 116 -8.05 -1.16 -6.70
N PRO A 117 -8.27 -1.05 -8.03
CA PRO A 117 -8.99 -2.10 -8.77
C PRO A 117 -8.25 -3.43 -8.80
N ILE A 118 -6.92 -3.40 -8.89
CA ILE A 118 -6.08 -4.59 -8.93
C ILE A 118 -6.15 -5.31 -7.57
N ILE A 119 -6.03 -4.55 -6.48
CA ILE A 119 -6.08 -5.09 -5.12
C ILE A 119 -7.49 -5.60 -4.80
N LEU A 120 -8.54 -4.84 -5.14
CA LEU A 120 -9.92 -5.27 -4.92
C LEU A 120 -10.24 -6.57 -5.66
N LYS A 121 -9.78 -6.71 -6.91
CA LYS A 121 -9.89 -7.96 -7.66
C LYS A 121 -9.20 -9.12 -6.94
N ALA A 122 -8.01 -8.90 -6.39
CA ALA A 122 -7.28 -9.92 -5.64
C ALA A 122 -8.04 -10.36 -4.37
N VAL A 123 -8.68 -9.42 -3.65
CA VAL A 123 -9.55 -9.72 -2.50
C VAL A 123 -10.74 -10.58 -2.91
N GLN A 124 -11.43 -10.19 -3.97
CA GLN A 124 -12.60 -10.91 -4.47
C GLN A 124 -12.25 -12.33 -4.92
N GLN A 125 -11.15 -12.49 -5.65
CA GLN A 125 -10.66 -13.80 -6.09
C GLN A 125 -10.24 -14.67 -4.91
N GLY A 126 -9.54 -14.10 -3.91
CA GLY A 126 -9.20 -14.82 -2.69
C GLY A 126 -10.45 -15.29 -1.94
N ALA A 127 -11.47 -14.45 -1.81
CA ALA A 127 -12.73 -14.83 -1.19
C ALA A 127 -13.49 -15.93 -1.97
N ALA A 128 -13.35 -15.94 -3.30
CA ALA A 128 -13.93 -16.97 -4.17
C ALA A 128 -13.14 -18.29 -4.18
N GLY A 129 -11.91 -18.31 -3.63
CA GLY A 129 -11.00 -19.46 -3.74
C GLY A 129 -10.39 -19.61 -5.14
N ASP A 130 -10.44 -18.56 -5.96
CA ASP A 130 -9.88 -18.58 -7.31
C ASP A 130 -8.36 -18.46 -7.27
N LEU A 131 -7.71 -19.21 -8.17
CA LEU A 131 -6.29 -19.08 -8.43
C LEU A 131 -6.07 -18.28 -9.73
N PRO A 132 -5.61 -17.02 -9.67
CA PRO A 132 -5.23 -16.27 -10.87
C PRO A 132 -4.06 -16.95 -11.56
N ASP A 133 -3.88 -16.68 -12.86
CA ASP A 133 -2.67 -17.09 -13.57
C ASP A 133 -1.42 -16.38 -13.02
N ARG A 134 -0.24 -16.83 -13.47
CA ARG A 134 1.03 -16.33 -12.95
C ARG A 134 1.20 -14.82 -13.12
N ASP A 135 0.78 -14.26 -14.25
CA ASP A 135 0.90 -12.83 -14.53
C ASP A 135 -0.09 -12.01 -13.70
N GLY A 136 -1.32 -12.51 -13.52
CA GLY A 136 -2.32 -11.94 -12.63
C GLY A 136 -1.83 -11.90 -11.19
N ARG A 137 -1.29 -13.02 -10.67
CA ARG A 137 -0.70 -13.07 -9.32
C ARG A 137 0.46 -12.09 -9.18
N LYS A 138 1.38 -12.05 -10.14
CA LYS A 138 2.51 -11.10 -10.13
C LYS A 138 2.04 -9.64 -10.10
N ASN A 139 1.04 -9.30 -10.91
CA ASN A 139 0.49 -7.94 -10.96
C ASN A 139 -0.16 -7.56 -9.62
N GLN A 140 -0.97 -8.47 -9.07
CA GLN A 140 -1.64 -8.27 -7.78
C GLN A 140 -0.66 -8.16 -6.62
N ALA A 141 0.33 -9.06 -6.56
CA ALA A 141 1.39 -9.01 -5.55
C ALA A 141 2.19 -7.71 -5.64
N SER A 142 2.50 -7.23 -6.86
CA SER A 142 3.21 -5.96 -7.06
C SER A 142 2.40 -4.76 -6.55
N ALA A 143 1.11 -4.71 -6.86
CA ALA A 143 0.20 -3.66 -6.37
C ALA A 143 0.11 -3.64 -4.84
N LEU A 144 0.03 -4.82 -4.20
CA LEU A 144 0.02 -4.96 -2.75
C LEU A 144 1.34 -4.46 -2.11
N LYS A 145 2.49 -4.83 -2.69
CA LYS A 145 3.82 -4.39 -2.24
C LYS A 145 4.00 -2.88 -2.35
N ALA A 146 3.61 -2.29 -3.48
CA ALA A 146 3.71 -0.85 -3.72
C ALA A 146 2.89 -0.02 -2.71
N ASN A 147 1.76 -0.58 -2.24
CA ASN A 147 0.88 0.05 -1.27
C ASN A 147 1.14 -0.36 0.18
N GLY A 148 2.22 -1.11 0.44
CA GLY A 148 2.57 -1.55 1.80
C GLY A 148 1.51 -2.44 2.47
N GLN A 149 0.65 -3.09 1.70
CA GLN A 149 -0.47 -3.88 2.21
C GLN A 149 -0.03 -5.31 2.57
N TRP A 150 0.95 -5.42 3.46
CA TRP A 150 1.66 -6.67 3.76
C TRP A 150 0.75 -7.76 4.37
N ARG A 151 -0.05 -7.40 5.38
CA ARG A 151 -1.00 -8.34 6.02
C ARG A 151 -2.09 -8.81 5.08
N LEU A 152 -2.62 -7.90 4.25
CA LEU A 152 -3.60 -8.27 3.24
C LEU A 152 -2.98 -9.18 2.19
N GLY A 153 -1.76 -8.87 1.72
CA GLY A 153 -1.03 -9.70 0.77
C GLY A 153 -0.75 -11.10 1.31
N ALA A 154 -0.38 -11.25 2.59
CA ALA A 154 -0.20 -12.56 3.21
C ALA A 154 -1.48 -13.40 3.18
N ARG A 155 -2.65 -12.82 3.53
CA ARG A 155 -3.94 -13.53 3.49
C ARG A 155 -4.30 -13.97 2.06
N ILE A 156 -4.10 -13.10 1.08
CA ILE A 156 -4.37 -13.39 -0.33
C ILE A 156 -3.43 -14.51 -0.83
N ALA A 157 -2.13 -14.42 -0.54
CA ALA A 157 -1.16 -15.42 -0.94
C ALA A 157 -1.43 -16.79 -0.28
N GLU A 158 -1.87 -16.84 0.98
CA GLU A 158 -2.30 -18.09 1.63
C GLU A 158 -3.53 -18.71 0.94
N SER A 159 -4.48 -17.88 0.49
CA SER A 159 -5.62 -18.33 -0.31
C SER A 159 -5.16 -18.93 -1.63
N TRP A 160 -4.23 -18.27 -2.34
CA TRP A 160 -3.66 -18.82 -3.57
C TRP A 160 -2.89 -20.12 -3.33
N ARG A 161 -2.15 -20.22 -2.22
CA ARG A 161 -1.42 -21.44 -1.84
C ARG A 161 -2.37 -22.61 -1.63
N THR A 162 -3.49 -22.35 -0.96
CA THR A 162 -4.57 -23.33 -0.75
C THR A 162 -5.17 -23.78 -2.08
N ALA A 163 -5.52 -22.83 -2.96
CA ALA A 163 -6.08 -23.13 -4.27
C ALA A 163 -5.08 -23.87 -5.18
N ALA A 164 -3.80 -23.49 -5.15
CA ALA A 164 -2.74 -24.14 -5.92
C ALA A 164 -2.49 -25.57 -5.45
N SER A 165 -2.52 -25.81 -4.13
CA SER A 165 -2.43 -27.15 -3.54
C SER A 165 -3.60 -28.04 -3.99
N ALA A 166 -4.83 -27.52 -3.94
CA ALA A 166 -6.02 -28.23 -4.40
C ALA A 166 -5.94 -28.57 -5.91
N ALA A 167 -5.42 -27.65 -6.72
CA ALA A 167 -5.23 -27.84 -8.16
C ALA A 167 -3.96 -28.62 -8.52
N LYS A 168 -3.09 -28.94 -7.55
CA LYS A 168 -1.77 -29.58 -7.74
C LYS A 168 -0.88 -28.86 -8.75
N VAL A 169 -0.89 -27.53 -8.73
CA VAL A 169 -0.05 -26.70 -9.62
C VAL A 169 1.16 -26.15 -8.88
N PRO A 170 2.29 -25.87 -9.58
CA PRO A 170 3.45 -25.25 -8.97
C PRO A 170 3.11 -23.91 -8.30
N ALA A 171 3.55 -23.73 -7.06
CA ALA A 171 3.24 -22.57 -6.22
C ALA A 171 4.48 -21.74 -5.83
N ALA A 172 5.61 -21.93 -6.52
CA ALA A 172 6.88 -21.30 -6.13
C ALA A 172 6.81 -19.78 -6.02
N ASP A 173 6.14 -19.11 -6.95
CA ASP A 173 5.91 -17.66 -6.90
C ASP A 173 5.03 -17.24 -5.72
N ILE A 174 4.04 -18.07 -5.38
CA ILE A 174 3.11 -17.84 -4.25
C ILE A 174 3.86 -17.95 -2.92
N ASP A 175 4.68 -18.98 -2.74
CA ASP A 175 5.44 -19.19 -1.51
C ASP A 175 6.50 -18.10 -1.31
N ILE A 176 7.15 -17.64 -2.39
CA ILE A 176 8.08 -16.49 -2.38
C ILE A 176 7.37 -15.20 -1.93
N ASP A 177 6.19 -14.92 -2.49
CA ASP A 177 5.43 -13.72 -2.13
C ASP A 177 4.83 -13.80 -0.73
N LEU A 178 4.33 -14.97 -0.32
CA LEU A 178 3.80 -15.22 1.02
C LEU A 178 4.87 -15.00 2.09
N ALA A 179 6.06 -15.58 1.91
CA ALA A 179 7.17 -15.41 2.85
C ALA A 179 7.58 -13.93 2.99
N LEU A 180 7.64 -13.20 1.88
CA LEU A 180 7.90 -11.76 1.88
C LEU A 180 6.79 -10.98 2.62
N PHE A 181 5.51 -11.21 2.28
CA PHE A 181 4.39 -10.53 2.92
C PHE A 181 4.36 -10.77 4.43
N LEU A 182 4.58 -12.01 4.87
CA LEU A 182 4.65 -12.35 6.30
C LEU A 182 5.81 -11.66 6.99
N ARG A 183 7.00 -11.62 6.36
CA ARG A 183 8.17 -10.93 6.91
C ARG A 183 7.89 -9.44 7.16
N GLU A 184 7.41 -8.74 6.14
CA GLU A 184 7.13 -7.31 6.19
C GLU A 184 5.92 -6.98 7.09
N ALA A 185 4.98 -7.91 7.23
CA ALA A 185 3.90 -7.81 8.23
C ALA A 185 4.37 -7.99 9.68
N GLY A 186 5.63 -8.38 9.89
CA GLY A 186 6.22 -8.65 11.20
C GLY A 186 6.10 -10.11 11.67
N GLU A 187 5.44 -10.97 10.90
CA GLU A 187 5.18 -12.39 11.18
C GLU A 187 6.38 -13.29 10.85
N VAL A 188 7.58 -12.90 11.30
CA VAL A 188 8.88 -13.48 10.90
C VAL A 188 8.95 -14.99 11.15
N ARG A 189 8.37 -15.50 12.24
CA ARG A 189 8.35 -16.95 12.53
C ARG A 189 7.47 -17.73 11.55
N SER A 190 6.33 -17.15 11.15
CA SER A 190 5.44 -17.75 10.17
C SER A 190 6.08 -17.75 8.79
N ALA A 191 6.73 -16.64 8.41
CA ALA A 191 7.52 -16.56 7.18
C ALA A 191 8.63 -17.62 7.14
N ALA A 192 9.38 -17.79 8.23
CA ALA A 192 10.44 -18.80 8.33
C ALA A 192 9.90 -20.21 8.11
N ARG A 193 8.75 -20.55 8.70
CA ARG A 193 8.09 -21.85 8.52
C ARG A 193 7.67 -22.11 7.07
N VAL A 194 7.10 -21.11 6.39
CA VAL A 194 6.72 -21.21 4.97
C VAL A 194 7.94 -21.53 4.12
N VAL A 195 9.05 -20.82 4.35
CA VAL A 195 10.29 -21.05 3.60
C VAL A 195 10.88 -22.44 3.88
N GLU A 196 10.93 -22.86 5.15
CA GLU A 196 11.44 -24.20 5.52
C GLU A 196 10.62 -25.33 4.88
N GLN A 197 9.29 -25.22 4.88
CA GLN A 197 8.41 -26.18 4.22
C GLN A 197 8.73 -26.29 2.73
N PHE A 198 8.84 -25.14 2.06
CA PHE A 198 9.08 -25.13 0.63
C PHE A 198 10.48 -25.62 0.25
N LEU A 199 11.52 -25.31 1.04
CA LEU A 199 12.86 -25.84 0.80
C LEU A 199 12.93 -27.36 0.96
N ALA A 200 12.07 -27.96 1.80
CA ALA A 200 11.97 -29.42 1.92
C ALA A 200 11.43 -30.08 0.63
N ASP A 201 10.62 -29.37 -0.15
CA ASP A 201 10.02 -29.84 -1.40
C ASP A 201 10.97 -29.75 -2.63
N ARG A 202 12.24 -29.36 -2.41
CA ARG A 202 13.31 -29.29 -3.44
C ARG A 202 12.90 -28.46 -4.67
N PRO A 203 12.74 -27.14 -4.50
CA PRO A 203 12.26 -26.29 -5.57
C PRO A 203 13.28 -26.10 -6.69
N PRO A 204 12.87 -25.57 -7.86
CA PRO A 204 13.79 -25.23 -8.93
C PRO A 204 14.89 -24.25 -8.46
N PRO A 205 16.13 -24.34 -8.98
CA PRO A 205 17.28 -23.57 -8.46
C PRO A 205 17.04 -22.06 -8.33
N GLY A 206 16.34 -21.46 -9.29
CA GLY A 206 15.99 -20.03 -9.24
C GLY A 206 15.11 -19.67 -8.05
N ALA A 207 14.09 -20.48 -7.75
CA ALA A 207 13.21 -20.27 -6.60
C ALA A 207 13.93 -20.63 -5.29
N GLU A 208 14.75 -21.68 -5.30
CA GLU A 208 15.57 -22.08 -4.15
C GLU A 208 16.49 -20.94 -3.71
N ALA A 209 17.20 -20.32 -4.64
CA ALA A 209 18.12 -19.21 -4.34
C ALA A 209 17.40 -18.03 -3.68
N VAL A 210 16.24 -17.63 -4.21
CA VAL A 210 15.43 -16.53 -3.66
C VAL A 210 14.98 -16.86 -2.24
N LEU A 211 14.46 -18.06 -2.02
CA LEU A 211 13.93 -18.45 -0.71
C LEU A 211 15.02 -18.63 0.33
N ARG A 212 16.17 -19.22 -0.01
CA ARG A 212 17.31 -19.28 0.91
C ARG A 212 17.80 -17.89 1.32
N ARG A 213 17.79 -16.92 0.41
CA ARG A 213 18.10 -15.52 0.72
C ARG A 213 17.08 -14.91 1.67
N GLN A 214 15.78 -15.11 1.41
CA GLN A 214 14.72 -14.67 2.33
C GLN A 214 14.85 -15.34 3.70
N PHE A 215 15.19 -16.64 3.73
CA PHE A 215 15.39 -17.37 4.98
C PHE A 215 16.54 -16.84 5.81
N ALA A 216 17.67 -16.56 5.17
CA ALA A 216 18.80 -15.88 5.81
C ALA A 216 18.40 -14.51 6.38
N ALA A 217 17.62 -13.72 5.65
CA ALA A 217 17.11 -12.44 6.14
C ALA A 217 16.16 -12.61 7.34
N LEU A 218 15.29 -13.62 7.32
CA LEU A 218 14.39 -13.95 8.42
C LEU A 218 15.13 -14.39 9.68
N LEU A 219 16.19 -15.20 9.54
CA LEU A 219 17.04 -15.61 10.65
C LEU A 219 17.77 -14.42 11.27
N ALA A 220 18.24 -13.47 10.45
CA ALA A 220 18.80 -12.22 10.93
C ALA A 220 17.76 -11.36 11.67
N ASP A 221 16.53 -11.26 11.16
CA ASP A 221 15.43 -10.57 11.84
C ASP A 221 15.09 -11.22 13.19
N LEU A 222 15.11 -12.56 13.29
CA LEU A 222 14.90 -13.29 14.54
C LEU A 222 16.02 -13.03 15.56
N PHE A 223 17.28 -12.98 15.09
CA PHE A 223 18.42 -12.67 15.92
C PHE A 223 18.31 -11.27 16.55
N GLU A 224 17.98 -10.26 15.74
CA GLU A 224 17.82 -8.88 16.21
C GLU A 224 16.66 -8.71 17.20
N ARG A 225 15.54 -9.41 16.96
CA ARG A 225 14.33 -9.33 17.81
C ARG A 225 14.41 -10.18 19.07
N GLY A 226 15.34 -11.13 19.14
CA GLY A 226 15.48 -12.04 20.27
C GLY A 226 15.93 -11.32 21.55
N ARG A 227 15.28 -11.61 22.70
CA ARG A 227 15.71 -11.09 24.01
C ARG A 227 17.14 -11.51 24.38
N ARG A 228 17.58 -12.66 23.87
CA ARG A 228 18.96 -13.15 23.93
C ARG A 228 19.39 -13.43 22.51
N ARG A 229 20.39 -12.70 22.04
CA ARG A 229 21.01 -12.87 20.72
C ARG A 229 21.61 -14.28 20.63
N ASP A 230 20.94 -15.17 19.91
CA ASP A 230 21.38 -16.56 19.69
C ASP A 230 22.35 -16.62 18.50
N PRO A 231 23.66 -16.85 18.73
CA PRO A 231 24.65 -16.87 17.66
C PRO A 231 24.37 -17.92 16.58
N GLU A 232 23.64 -19.00 16.90
CA GLU A 232 23.33 -20.03 15.91
C GLU A 232 22.37 -19.54 14.83
N LEU A 233 21.53 -18.54 15.14
CA LEU A 233 20.68 -17.88 14.13
C LEU A 233 21.53 -17.14 13.10
N LEU A 234 22.58 -16.42 13.52
CA LEU A 234 23.49 -15.73 12.59
C LEU A 234 24.32 -16.73 11.78
N ASN A 235 24.86 -17.77 12.42
CA ASN A 235 25.61 -18.81 11.73
C ASN A 235 24.75 -19.49 10.65
N ARG A 236 23.50 -19.83 10.99
CA ARG A 236 22.56 -20.41 10.03
C ARG A 236 22.20 -19.43 8.93
N ALA A 237 21.97 -18.15 9.24
CA ALA A 237 21.70 -17.11 8.26
C ALA A 237 22.85 -16.98 7.24
N GLU A 238 24.10 -17.00 7.70
CA GLU A 238 25.27 -16.92 6.83
C GLU A 238 25.39 -18.15 5.91
N ARG A 239 25.14 -19.36 6.44
CA ARG A 239 25.14 -20.60 5.64
C ARG A 239 24.10 -20.54 4.52
N GLU A 240 22.89 -20.09 4.83
CA GLU A 240 21.80 -19.99 3.85
C GLU A 240 22.08 -18.89 2.81
N ALA A 241 22.62 -17.74 3.22
CA ALA A 241 23.03 -16.68 2.31
C ALA A 241 24.14 -17.13 1.33
N ARG A 242 25.16 -17.84 1.83
CA ARG A 242 26.22 -18.43 1.00
C ARG A 242 25.67 -19.45 0.01
N HIS A 243 24.73 -20.29 0.46
CA HIS A 243 24.13 -21.29 -0.40
C HIS A 243 23.30 -20.65 -1.53
N ALA A 244 22.46 -19.66 -1.20
CA ALA A 244 21.72 -18.87 -2.19
C ALA A 244 22.66 -18.22 -3.23
N TYR A 245 23.77 -17.66 -2.76
CA TYR A 245 24.78 -17.05 -3.63
C TYR A 245 25.42 -18.08 -4.56
N ALA A 246 25.82 -19.25 -4.06
CA ALA A 246 26.39 -20.31 -4.87
C ALA A 246 25.44 -20.78 -5.98
N ILE A 247 24.15 -20.96 -5.68
CA ILE A 247 23.13 -21.31 -6.68
C ILE A 247 23.05 -20.19 -7.75
N THR A 248 23.00 -18.94 -7.32
CA THR A 248 22.93 -17.77 -8.23
C THR A 248 24.15 -17.70 -9.15
N MET A 249 25.36 -17.91 -8.63
CA MET A 249 26.60 -17.93 -9.41
C MET A 249 26.61 -19.05 -10.46
N ASN A 250 26.12 -20.24 -10.10
CA ASN A 250 26.04 -21.37 -11.02
C ASN A 250 25.01 -21.16 -12.15
N MET A 251 24.04 -20.27 -11.96
CA MET A 251 23.05 -19.89 -12.98
C MET A 251 23.49 -18.70 -13.85
N ALA A 252 24.49 -17.92 -13.43
CA ALA A 252 24.90 -16.72 -14.13
C ALA A 252 25.75 -17.05 -15.39
N PRO A 253 25.56 -16.34 -16.52
CA PRO A 253 26.47 -16.45 -17.66
C PRO A 253 27.91 -16.06 -17.26
N PRO A 254 28.95 -16.69 -17.85
CA PRO A 254 30.35 -16.35 -17.58
C PRO A 254 30.60 -14.84 -17.74
N GLY A 255 31.22 -14.20 -16.74
CA GLY A 255 31.59 -12.78 -16.77
C GLY A 255 30.56 -11.78 -16.22
N ARG A 256 29.34 -12.21 -15.82
CA ARG A 256 28.34 -11.33 -15.17
C ARG A 256 28.06 -11.66 -13.70
N ALA A 257 28.74 -12.65 -13.15
CA ALA A 257 28.60 -13.14 -11.79
C ALA A 257 28.64 -12.04 -10.70
N ALA A 258 29.60 -11.11 -10.76
CA ALA A 258 29.75 -10.07 -9.74
C ALA A 258 28.67 -8.96 -9.76
N GLN A 259 27.90 -8.84 -10.84
CA GLN A 259 26.78 -7.89 -10.97
C GLN A 259 25.42 -8.55 -10.69
N ALA A 260 25.40 -9.85 -10.45
CA ALA A 260 24.18 -10.65 -10.53
C ALA A 260 23.18 -10.45 -9.39
N ASP A 261 23.58 -9.84 -8.25
CA ASP A 261 22.69 -9.80 -7.09
C ASP A 261 23.03 -8.72 -6.03
N PRO A 262 22.56 -7.47 -6.21
CA PRO A 262 22.72 -6.40 -5.23
C PRO A 262 22.11 -6.71 -3.85
N GLU A 263 21.03 -7.49 -3.82
CA GLU A 263 20.35 -7.86 -2.56
C GLU A 263 21.19 -8.83 -1.73
N ALA A 264 21.91 -9.76 -2.37
CA ALA A 264 22.87 -10.62 -1.66
C ALA A 264 23.98 -9.79 -1.02
N GLY A 265 24.51 -8.78 -1.71
CA GLY A 265 25.51 -7.86 -1.17
C GLY A 265 25.02 -7.13 0.08
N ALA A 266 23.80 -6.57 0.02
CA ALA A 266 23.18 -5.90 1.16
C ALA A 266 22.98 -6.86 2.36
N LEU A 267 22.54 -8.09 2.10
CA LEU A 267 22.36 -9.12 3.13
C LEU A 267 23.68 -9.51 3.80
N PHE A 268 24.75 -9.76 3.02
CA PHE A 268 26.06 -10.10 3.59
C PHE A 268 26.62 -8.95 4.44
N ASN A 269 26.49 -7.71 3.99
CA ASN A 269 26.91 -6.54 4.77
C ASN A 269 26.14 -6.43 6.09
N ARG A 270 24.82 -6.68 6.06
CA ARG A 270 23.99 -6.71 7.28
C ARG A 270 24.44 -7.82 8.24
N LEU A 271 24.63 -9.05 7.75
CA LEU A 271 25.05 -10.18 8.58
C LEU A 271 26.41 -9.92 9.24
N LYS A 272 27.37 -9.35 8.49
CA LYS A 272 28.66 -8.94 9.03
C LYS A 272 28.51 -7.91 10.15
N SER A 273 27.71 -6.86 9.91
CA SER A 273 27.43 -5.84 10.92
C SER A 273 26.79 -6.40 12.19
N LEU A 274 25.93 -7.42 12.07
CA LEU A 274 25.29 -8.07 13.22
C LEU A 274 26.24 -8.96 14.01
N ALA A 275 27.19 -9.60 13.34
CA ALA A 275 28.23 -10.40 14.00
C ALA A 275 29.25 -9.53 14.76
N GLU A 276 29.48 -8.31 14.30
CA GLU A 276 30.40 -7.34 14.91
C GLU A 276 29.73 -6.47 16.00
N ALA A 277 28.39 -6.52 16.12
CA ALA A 277 27.65 -5.72 17.09
C ALA A 277 27.76 -6.32 18.51
N PRO A 278 28.17 -5.53 19.53
CA PRO A 278 28.35 -5.99 20.91
C PRO A 278 27.03 -6.42 21.57
#